data_AF-A0A0R3R6I3-F1
#
_entry.id   AF-A0A0R3R6I3-F1
#
_cell.length_a   1.000
_cell.length_b   1.000
_cell.length_c   1.000
_cell.angle_alpha   90.00
_cell.angle_beta   90.00
_cell.angle_gamma   90.00
#
_symmetry.space_group_name_H-M   'P 1'
#
loop_
_entity.id
_entity.type
_entity.pdbx_description
1 polymer ?
#
loop_
_entity_poly.entity_id
_entity_poly.type
_entity_poly.pdbx_seq_one_letter_code
_entity_poly.pdbx_strand_id
1 'polypeptide(L)'
;MSCRHNALFLHFSRIVENFWTKALCQLLPDNKLVSVYAVDELQWLLKQLTPFKKVIDDYGLIGNVQEYVQPLVIDRNTSSCHTEVASHSERRSLLGFRQLLSLTIEVLILWKILCEHQFHVITGLLSIQTRSSLAVTSLCNIVLSGQQLCADLITCLVRHYLGDNAATTVLCKELRDCCPSLFSVDDANTTKATEMIEEVRHLPPCSARTEILSEAVKLLKMGIQKISLPMICQLLYEVDYVEGIVDLALERAERDDTRLLAVMAYRNYCGENDVFAQEAFARRKDAYKCIIDTLDRLMNDQKISSTADLLNPSKDLIIRKVLESKDELANVAIFKWLLDNDFSNVVLQSKSPFLESFLHRCVEEGGSSRYLDLLWRFHERNDDHVKAARLLYQLAQRETDAFDIQRRVAYLSQAAVCVQSAGPQVDKDIELHDLVLEIRDKLDVAQIQLAARLAKLFSSSY
;
A
#
# COMPACT_ATOMS: atom_id res chain seq x y z
N MET A 1 -14.74 -38.99 16.60
CA MET A 1 -13.43 -38.54 17.10
C MET A 1 -12.84 -39.62 17.99
N SER A 2 -11.53 -39.82 17.92
CA SER A 2 -10.80 -40.84 18.68
C SER A 2 -10.71 -40.55 20.18
N CYS A 3 -10.36 -41.58 20.95
CA CYS A 3 -10.06 -41.44 22.38
C CYS A 3 -8.89 -40.49 22.64
N ARG A 4 -7.89 -40.47 21.76
CA ARG A 4 -6.76 -39.53 21.82
C ARG A 4 -7.26 -38.09 21.73
N HIS A 5 -8.11 -37.80 20.74
CA HIS A 5 -8.72 -36.48 20.60
C HIS A 5 -9.44 -36.07 21.88
N ASN A 6 -10.35 -36.92 22.38
CA ASN A 6 -11.13 -36.58 23.57
C ASN A 6 -10.26 -36.41 24.82
N ALA A 7 -9.22 -37.23 25.00
CA ALA A 7 -8.30 -37.12 26.13
C ALA A 7 -7.54 -35.78 26.16
N LEU A 8 -7.06 -35.32 25.00
CA LEU A 8 -6.34 -34.04 24.89
C LEU A 8 -7.23 -32.85 25.24
N PHE A 9 -8.44 -32.80 24.67
CA PHE A 9 -9.41 -31.74 24.94
C PHE A 9 -9.88 -31.77 26.40
N LEU A 10 -10.16 -32.96 26.95
CA LEU A 10 -10.57 -33.11 28.35
C LEU A 10 -9.48 -32.64 29.30
N HIS A 11 -8.23 -33.02 29.05
CA HIS A 11 -7.09 -32.60 29.87
C HIS A 11 -6.91 -31.07 29.84
N PHE A 12 -6.93 -30.47 28.66
CA PHE A 12 -6.88 -29.01 28.52
C PHE A 12 -8.02 -28.33 29.26
N SER A 13 -9.27 -28.80 29.07
CA SER A 13 -10.45 -28.20 29.69
C SER A 13 -10.37 -28.17 31.22
N ARG A 14 -9.81 -29.22 31.83
CA ARG A 14 -9.59 -29.31 33.29
C ARG A 14 -8.52 -28.35 33.79
N ILE A 15 -7.48 -28.11 32.99
CA ILE A 15 -6.42 -27.16 33.37
C ILE A 15 -6.98 -25.73 33.38
N VAL A 16 -7.76 -25.35 32.38
CA VAL A 16 -8.26 -23.97 32.22
C VAL A 16 -9.62 -23.71 32.88
N GLU A 17 -10.28 -24.73 33.42
CA GLU A 17 -11.68 -24.70 33.91
C GLU A 17 -11.99 -23.46 34.77
N ASN A 18 -11.11 -23.17 35.72
CA ASN A 18 -11.32 -22.09 36.70
C ASN A 18 -11.06 -20.68 36.15
N PHE A 19 -10.47 -20.56 34.97
CA PHE A 19 -10.01 -19.31 34.36
C PHE A 19 -10.76 -18.99 33.05
N TRP A 20 -11.22 -20.02 32.34
CA TRP A 20 -11.62 -19.92 30.93
C TRP A 20 -12.75 -18.90 30.67
N THR A 21 -13.81 -18.93 31.47
CA THR A 21 -15.01 -18.09 31.26
C THR A 21 -15.03 -16.84 32.15
N LYS A 22 -14.13 -16.74 33.12
CA LYS A 22 -14.09 -15.61 34.06
C LYS A 22 -13.42 -14.39 33.42
N ALA A 23 -13.86 -13.21 33.83
CA ALA A 23 -13.26 -11.95 33.41
C ALA A 23 -11.78 -11.87 33.84
N LEU A 24 -10.95 -11.31 32.97
CA LEU A 24 -9.52 -11.11 33.26
C LEU A 24 -9.28 -9.83 34.07
N CYS A 25 -10.18 -8.87 33.98
CA CYS A 25 -10.04 -7.54 34.54
C CYS A 25 -11.15 -7.19 35.52
N GLN A 26 -10.84 -6.34 36.49
CA GLN A 26 -11.80 -5.69 37.37
C GLN A 26 -11.59 -4.18 37.32
N LEU A 27 -12.70 -3.44 37.25
CA LEU A 27 -12.69 -1.98 37.36
C LEU A 27 -12.79 -1.59 38.83
N LEU A 28 -11.79 -0.87 39.34
CA LEU A 28 -11.81 -0.32 40.69
C LEU A 28 -12.61 1.00 40.76
N PRO A 29 -13.05 1.43 41.96
CA PRO A 29 -13.79 2.67 42.16
C PRO A 29 -13.04 3.93 41.71
N ASP A 30 -11.71 3.89 41.63
CA ASP A 30 -10.85 4.97 41.13
C ASP A 30 -10.70 4.96 39.60
N ASN A 31 -11.55 4.21 38.90
CA ASN A 31 -11.57 4.06 37.45
C ASN A 31 -10.28 3.43 36.87
N LYS A 32 -9.51 2.71 37.70
CA LYS A 32 -8.35 1.91 37.26
C LYS A 32 -8.76 0.48 36.95
N LEU A 33 -8.26 -0.02 35.83
CA LEU A 33 -8.41 -1.42 35.46
C LEU A 33 -7.24 -2.21 36.05
N VAL A 34 -7.54 -3.31 36.73
CA VAL A 34 -6.54 -4.21 37.31
C VAL A 34 -6.81 -5.64 36.86
N SER A 35 -5.74 -6.42 36.73
CA SER A 35 -5.85 -7.87 36.53
C SER A 35 -6.52 -8.50 37.75
N VAL A 36 -7.50 -9.37 37.52
CA VAL A 36 -8.12 -10.20 38.56
C VAL A 36 -7.12 -11.24 39.07
N TYR A 37 -6.23 -11.70 38.19
CA TYR A 37 -5.29 -12.77 38.47
C TYR A 37 -3.92 -12.22 38.85
N ALA A 38 -3.34 -12.79 39.91
CA ALA A 38 -1.98 -12.48 40.32
C ALA A 38 -0.95 -13.17 39.41
N VAL A 39 0.27 -12.62 39.37
CA VAL A 39 1.39 -13.19 38.60
C VAL A 39 1.64 -14.67 38.98
N ASP A 40 1.50 -15.02 40.26
CA ASP A 40 1.68 -16.38 40.75
C ASP A 40 0.64 -17.37 40.20
N GLU A 41 -0.62 -16.94 40.07
CA GLU A 41 -1.71 -17.77 39.52
C GLU A 41 -1.52 -18.00 38.02
N LEU A 42 -1.12 -16.95 37.28
CA LEU A 42 -0.77 -17.05 35.86
C LEU A 42 0.43 -17.97 35.65
N GLN A 43 1.47 -17.82 36.50
CA GLN A 43 2.66 -18.67 36.46
C GLN A 43 2.32 -20.13 36.77
N TRP A 44 1.39 -20.39 37.71
CA TRP A 44 0.91 -21.74 37.98
C TRP A 44 0.25 -22.36 36.74
N LEU A 45 -0.64 -21.61 36.08
CA LEU A 45 -1.34 -22.09 34.88
C LEU A 45 -0.35 -22.36 33.72
N LEU A 46 0.62 -21.48 33.52
CA LEU A 46 1.71 -21.65 32.55
C LEU A 46 2.57 -22.88 32.84
N LYS A 47 2.85 -23.18 34.12
CA LYS A 47 3.57 -24.40 34.53
C LYS A 47 2.79 -25.69 34.25
N GLN A 48 1.46 -25.64 34.11
CA GLN A 48 0.65 -26.79 33.69
C GLN A 48 0.58 -26.93 32.16
N LEU A 49 0.34 -25.82 31.45
CA LEU A 49 0.13 -25.83 30.00
C LEU A 49 1.42 -26.02 29.20
N THR A 50 2.56 -25.48 29.65
CA THR A 50 3.83 -25.55 28.92
C THR A 50 4.36 -26.99 28.81
N PRO A 51 4.42 -27.78 29.90
CA PRO A 51 4.79 -29.20 29.79
C PRO A 51 3.77 -29.99 28.97
N PHE A 52 2.48 -29.68 29.08
CA PHE A 52 1.45 -30.34 28.28
C PHE A 52 1.65 -30.11 26.78
N LYS A 53 1.93 -28.86 26.35
CA LYS A 53 2.31 -28.54 24.96
C LYS A 53 3.57 -29.29 24.55
N LYS A 54 4.60 -29.28 25.39
CA LYS A 54 5.87 -29.98 25.12
C LYS A 54 5.67 -31.48 24.90
N VAL A 55 4.84 -32.14 25.72
CA VAL A 55 4.50 -33.57 25.53
C VAL A 55 3.76 -33.79 24.21
N ILE A 56 2.83 -32.91 23.83
CA ILE A 56 2.14 -33.03 22.54
C ILE A 56 3.11 -32.95 21.36
N ASP A 57 4.06 -32.01 21.42
CA ASP A 57 5.05 -31.78 20.37
C ASP A 57 6.12 -32.89 20.33
N ASP A 58 6.74 -33.24 21.47
CA ASP A 58 7.83 -34.22 21.58
C ASP A 58 7.39 -35.63 21.16
N TYR A 59 6.15 -36.02 21.48
CA TYR A 59 5.60 -37.33 21.13
C TYR A 59 4.81 -37.33 19.81
N GLY A 60 4.77 -36.21 19.09
CA GLY A 60 4.06 -36.10 17.81
C GLY A 60 2.58 -36.49 17.91
N LEU A 61 1.93 -36.20 19.05
CA LEU A 61 0.54 -36.62 19.31
C LEU A 61 -0.45 -36.02 18.32
N ILE A 62 -0.04 -34.94 17.63
CA ILE A 62 -0.77 -34.25 16.57
C ILE A 62 0.16 -34.17 15.35
N GLY A 63 -0.25 -34.73 14.21
CA GLY A 63 0.56 -34.76 13.00
C GLY A 63 0.86 -33.37 12.41
N ASN A 64 1.88 -33.27 11.57
CA ASN A 64 2.33 -32.00 10.99
C ASN A 64 1.44 -31.49 9.85
N VAL A 65 1.52 -30.18 9.59
CA VAL A 65 0.77 -29.49 8.52
C VAL A 65 1.28 -29.85 7.12
N GLN A 66 2.56 -30.24 6.98
CA GLN A 66 3.25 -30.44 5.70
C GLN A 66 2.96 -31.77 4.98
N GLU A 67 2.32 -32.76 5.62
CA GLU A 67 1.91 -34.03 4.97
C GLU A 67 0.74 -33.86 3.98
N TYR A 68 0.40 -32.62 3.61
CA TYR A 68 -0.85 -32.24 2.96
C TYR A 68 -0.79 -32.10 1.43
N VAL A 69 0.40 -32.01 0.81
CA VAL A 69 0.50 -31.80 -0.63
C VAL A 69 0.49 -33.14 -1.39
N GLN A 70 -0.61 -33.88 -1.33
CA GLN A 70 -0.93 -34.87 -2.37
C GLN A 70 -2.34 -34.59 -2.90
N PRO A 71 -2.49 -34.32 -4.22
CA PRO A 71 -3.79 -34.09 -4.82
C PRO A 71 -4.64 -35.36 -4.71
N LEU A 72 -5.90 -35.17 -4.32
CA LEU A 72 -6.95 -36.19 -4.29
C LEU A 72 -7.10 -36.82 -5.69
N VAL A 73 -6.50 -37.99 -5.91
CA VAL A 73 -6.96 -38.92 -6.94
C VAL A 73 -8.19 -39.62 -6.34
N ILE A 74 -9.37 -39.14 -6.73
CA ILE A 74 -10.66 -39.67 -6.28
C ILE A 74 -10.87 -41.04 -6.94
N ASP A 75 -10.48 -42.12 -6.25
CA ASP A 75 -10.96 -43.45 -6.58
C ASP A 75 -12.33 -43.66 -5.93
N ARG A 76 -13.35 -43.86 -6.78
CA ARG A 76 -14.77 -44.00 -6.42
C ARG A 76 -15.06 -45.33 -5.72
N ASN A 77 -14.65 -45.48 -4.46
CA ASN A 77 -15.17 -46.51 -3.56
C ASN A 77 -15.90 -45.86 -2.37
N THR A 78 -17.23 -45.95 -2.38
CA THR A 78 -18.18 -45.27 -1.47
C THR A 78 -18.03 -45.61 0.02
N SER A 79 -17.28 -46.67 0.38
CA SER A 79 -17.03 -47.06 1.78
C SER A 79 -15.72 -46.48 2.37
N SER A 80 -14.72 -46.13 1.56
CA SER A 80 -13.48 -45.49 2.09
C SER A 80 -13.67 -43.99 2.34
N CYS A 81 -14.54 -43.35 1.56
CA CYS A 81 -14.82 -41.92 1.61
C CYS A 81 -15.27 -41.45 3.01
N HIS A 82 -16.16 -42.18 3.70
CA HIS A 82 -16.63 -41.78 5.03
C HIS A 82 -15.54 -41.86 6.12
N THR A 83 -14.65 -42.85 6.03
CA THR A 83 -13.55 -43.05 6.98
C THR A 83 -12.47 -41.99 6.79
N GLU A 84 -12.19 -41.64 5.54
CA GLU A 84 -11.28 -40.54 5.17
C GLU A 84 -11.81 -39.19 5.66
N VAL A 85 -13.09 -38.88 5.42
CA VAL A 85 -13.72 -37.63 5.89
C VAL A 85 -13.69 -37.52 7.42
N ALA A 86 -13.96 -38.61 8.16
CA ALA A 86 -13.88 -38.62 9.62
C ALA A 86 -12.45 -38.41 10.13
N SER A 87 -11.46 -39.03 9.50
CA SER A 87 -10.03 -38.85 9.81
C SER A 87 -9.55 -37.43 9.52
N HIS A 88 -9.96 -36.85 8.39
CA HIS A 88 -9.67 -35.47 8.03
C HIS A 88 -10.30 -34.47 9.01
N SER A 89 -11.56 -34.69 9.40
CA SER A 89 -12.24 -33.85 10.38
C SER A 89 -11.56 -33.89 11.75
N GLU A 90 -11.14 -35.08 12.20
CA GLU A 90 -10.41 -35.23 13.46
C GLU A 90 -9.05 -34.52 13.41
N ARG A 91 -8.30 -34.72 12.31
CA ARG A 91 -6.99 -34.08 12.15
C ARG A 91 -7.09 -32.56 12.16
N ARG A 92 -8.08 -31.99 11.46
CA ARG A 92 -8.35 -30.55 11.47
C ARG A 92 -8.68 -30.04 12.88
N SER A 93 -9.46 -30.79 13.65
CA SER A 93 -9.77 -30.47 15.05
C SER A 93 -8.52 -30.47 15.93
N LEU A 94 -7.65 -31.48 15.80
CA LEU A 94 -6.40 -31.58 16.54
C LEU A 94 -5.41 -30.45 16.17
N LEU A 95 -5.32 -30.09 14.90
CA LEU A 95 -4.50 -28.95 14.47
C LEU A 95 -5.03 -27.63 15.05
N GLY A 96 -6.35 -27.43 15.04
CA GLY A 96 -7.00 -26.30 15.71
C GLY A 96 -6.72 -26.28 17.22
N PHE A 97 -6.73 -27.44 17.87
CA PHE A 97 -6.37 -27.57 19.28
C PHE A 97 -4.90 -27.20 19.55
N ARG A 98 -3.95 -27.61 18.70
CA ARG A 98 -2.53 -27.25 18.84
C ARG A 98 -2.33 -25.73 18.75
N GLN A 99 -3.05 -25.08 17.83
CA GLN A 99 -3.07 -23.62 17.71
C GLN A 99 -3.69 -22.96 18.94
N LEU A 100 -4.85 -23.46 19.40
CA LEU A 100 -5.53 -22.98 20.61
C LEU A 100 -4.63 -23.06 21.84
N LEU A 101 -3.97 -24.20 22.06
CA LEU A 101 -3.06 -24.41 23.17
C LEU A 101 -1.87 -23.44 23.12
N SER A 102 -1.27 -23.29 21.93
CA SER A 102 -0.15 -22.37 21.74
C SER A 102 -0.57 -20.92 22.03
N LEU A 103 -1.68 -20.48 21.44
CA LEU A 103 -2.20 -19.13 21.64
C LEU A 103 -2.62 -18.87 23.08
N THR A 104 -3.20 -19.86 23.77
CA THR A 104 -3.55 -19.75 25.20
C THR A 104 -2.29 -19.51 26.04
N ILE A 105 -1.21 -20.24 25.77
CA ILE A 105 0.07 -20.05 26.48
C ILE A 105 0.63 -18.65 26.18
N GLU A 106 0.66 -18.22 24.91
CA GLU A 106 1.17 -16.91 24.53
C GLU A 106 0.37 -15.76 25.16
N VAL A 107 -0.97 -15.84 25.16
CA VAL A 107 -1.82 -14.84 25.81
C VAL A 107 -1.57 -14.77 27.32
N LEU A 108 -1.40 -15.91 27.99
CA LEU A 108 -1.08 -15.94 29.42
C LEU A 108 0.30 -15.36 29.72
N ILE A 109 1.30 -15.60 28.87
CA ILE A 109 2.62 -14.98 29.02
C ILE A 109 2.52 -13.47 28.80
N LEU A 110 1.83 -13.01 27.76
CA LEU A 110 1.58 -11.58 27.55
C LEU A 110 0.90 -10.97 28.77
N TRP A 111 -0.13 -11.62 29.33
CA TRP A 111 -0.84 -11.13 30.50
C TRP A 111 0.07 -11.02 31.73
N LYS A 112 0.95 -12.00 31.91
CA LYS A 112 1.96 -12.00 32.97
C LYS A 112 2.93 -10.82 32.81
N ILE A 113 3.49 -10.61 31.61
CA ILE A 113 4.37 -9.48 31.29
C ILE A 113 3.66 -8.16 31.62
N LEU A 114 2.41 -7.98 31.17
CA LEU A 114 1.64 -6.77 31.47
C LEU A 114 1.45 -6.54 32.98
N CYS A 115 1.30 -7.60 33.77
CA CYS A 115 1.22 -7.49 35.23
C CYS A 115 2.55 -7.07 35.87
N GLU A 116 3.68 -7.56 35.35
CA GLU A 116 5.03 -7.19 35.81
C GLU A 116 5.37 -5.72 35.47
N HIS A 117 4.83 -5.20 34.37
CA HIS A 117 5.05 -3.83 33.88
C HIS A 117 3.94 -2.83 34.26
N GLN A 118 3.32 -2.97 35.43
CA GLN A 118 2.29 -2.04 35.93
C GLN A 118 1.03 -1.93 35.05
N PHE A 119 0.30 -3.05 34.91
CA PHE A 119 -0.93 -3.20 34.12
C PHE A 119 -1.88 -2.00 34.09
N HIS A 120 -2.14 -1.36 35.23
CA HIS A 120 -3.07 -0.23 35.35
C HIS A 120 -2.61 1.03 34.58
N VAL A 121 -1.29 1.25 34.44
CA VAL A 121 -0.73 2.36 33.68
C VAL A 121 -0.90 2.10 32.19
N ILE A 122 -0.54 0.88 31.75
CA ILE A 122 -0.64 0.46 30.35
C ILE A 122 -2.08 0.53 29.86
N THR A 123 -3.03 0.03 30.66
CA THR A 123 -4.46 0.08 30.32
C THR A 123 -5.05 1.49 30.38
N GLY A 124 -4.38 2.42 31.07
CA GLY A 124 -4.71 3.85 31.04
C GLY A 124 -4.36 4.53 29.71
N LEU A 125 -3.42 3.98 28.93
CA LEU A 125 -3.04 4.48 27.60
C LEU A 125 -3.99 4.01 26.49
N LEU A 126 -4.87 3.05 26.78
CA LEU A 126 -5.85 2.54 25.82
C LEU A 126 -6.99 3.54 25.58
N SER A 127 -7.62 3.43 24.41
CA SER A 127 -8.86 4.16 24.13
C SER A 127 -9.98 3.75 25.09
N ILE A 128 -10.93 4.65 25.34
CA ILE A 128 -12.09 4.40 26.23
C ILE A 128 -12.90 3.18 25.74
N GLN A 129 -13.05 3.02 24.42
CA GLN A 129 -13.76 1.90 23.81
C GLN A 129 -13.03 0.58 24.05
N THR A 130 -11.71 0.54 23.78
CA THR A 130 -10.87 -0.65 23.98
C THR A 130 -10.83 -1.04 25.46
N ARG A 131 -10.73 -0.07 26.36
CA ARG A 131 -10.72 -0.29 27.81
C ARG A 131 -12.04 -0.86 28.32
N SER A 132 -13.16 -0.37 27.77
CA SER A 132 -14.50 -0.90 28.10
C SER A 132 -14.68 -2.33 27.60
N SER A 133 -14.18 -2.64 26.40
CA SER A 133 -14.13 -4.01 25.89
C SER A 133 -13.28 -4.90 26.80
N LEU A 134 -12.08 -4.45 27.18
CA LEU A 134 -11.15 -5.20 28.01
C LEU A 134 -11.73 -5.57 29.39
N ALA A 135 -12.55 -4.69 29.98
CA ALA A 135 -13.16 -4.90 31.28
C ALA A 135 -14.12 -6.10 31.33
N VAL A 136 -14.76 -6.44 30.21
CA VAL A 136 -15.71 -7.57 30.11
C VAL A 136 -15.11 -8.80 29.44
N THR A 137 -13.85 -8.74 29.01
CA THR A 137 -13.19 -9.84 28.30
C THR A 137 -12.79 -10.96 29.27
N SER A 138 -13.20 -12.19 28.95
CA SER A 138 -12.76 -13.42 29.59
C SER A 138 -11.54 -14.03 28.88
N LEU A 139 -10.88 -14.99 29.54
CA LEU A 139 -9.74 -15.71 28.94
C LEU A 139 -10.11 -16.36 27.59
N CYS A 140 -11.30 -16.97 27.49
CA CYS A 140 -11.73 -17.59 26.24
C CYS A 140 -11.93 -16.57 25.12
N ASN A 141 -12.49 -15.40 25.44
CA ASN A 141 -12.80 -14.38 24.44
C ASN A 141 -11.51 -13.73 23.91
N ILE A 142 -10.53 -13.48 24.79
CA ILE A 142 -9.25 -12.92 24.35
C ILE A 142 -8.46 -13.92 23.47
N VAL A 143 -8.49 -15.22 23.81
CA VAL A 143 -7.79 -16.24 23.04
C VAL A 143 -8.47 -16.48 21.68
N LEU A 144 -9.80 -16.53 21.64
CA LEU A 144 -10.52 -16.89 20.41
C LEU A 144 -10.74 -15.70 19.46
N SER A 145 -10.84 -14.48 19.98
CA SER A 145 -11.23 -13.30 19.19
C SER A 145 -10.55 -12.00 19.61
N GLY A 146 -9.60 -12.05 20.57
CA GLY A 146 -8.94 -10.87 21.13
C GLY A 146 -7.61 -10.50 20.49
N GLN A 147 -7.30 -10.95 19.27
CA GLN A 147 -6.02 -10.64 18.61
C GLN A 147 -5.76 -9.13 18.53
N GLN A 148 -6.78 -8.34 18.17
CA GLN A 148 -6.66 -6.88 18.15
C GLN A 148 -6.41 -6.30 19.55
N LEU A 149 -7.07 -6.82 20.59
CA LEU A 149 -6.84 -6.39 21.97
C LEU A 149 -5.40 -6.69 22.42
N CYS A 150 -4.86 -7.86 22.08
CA CYS A 150 -3.47 -8.20 22.35
C CYS A 150 -2.51 -7.24 21.64
N ALA A 151 -2.77 -6.93 20.36
CA ALA A 151 -1.95 -5.98 19.59
C ALA A 151 -1.99 -4.56 20.19
N ASP A 152 -3.16 -4.09 20.61
CA ASP A 152 -3.33 -2.79 21.27
C ASP A 152 -2.59 -2.73 22.62
N LEU A 153 -2.66 -3.82 23.41
CA LEU A 153 -1.96 -3.96 24.69
C LEU A 153 -0.44 -3.96 24.51
N ILE A 154 0.07 -4.74 23.55
CA ILE A 154 1.50 -4.75 23.22
C ILE A 154 1.95 -3.36 22.77
N THR A 155 1.16 -2.69 21.91
CA THR A 155 1.45 -1.33 21.45
C THR A 155 1.53 -0.35 22.62
N CYS A 156 0.61 -0.43 23.59
CA CYS A 156 0.63 0.44 24.77
C CYS A 156 1.79 0.13 25.71
N LEU A 157 2.12 -1.16 25.89
CA LEU A 157 3.25 -1.60 26.70
C LEU A 157 4.57 -1.11 26.10
N VAL A 158 4.77 -1.24 24.79
CA VAL A 158 5.94 -0.71 24.09
C VAL A 158 5.99 0.82 24.20
N ARG A 159 4.86 1.51 23.99
CA ARG A 159 4.78 2.97 24.12
C ARG A 159 5.11 3.46 25.53
N HIS A 160 4.82 2.69 26.57
CA HIS A 160 5.17 3.04 27.94
C HIS A 160 6.68 3.15 28.16
N TYR A 161 7.47 2.36 27.43
CA TYR A 161 8.94 2.37 27.48
C TYR A 161 9.59 3.22 26.38
N LEU A 162 8.79 3.91 25.56
CA LEU A 162 9.30 4.73 24.47
C LEU A 162 10.23 5.82 25.02
N GLY A 163 11.50 5.79 24.59
CA GLY A 163 12.56 6.69 25.06
C GLY A 163 13.63 6.03 25.94
N ASP A 164 13.38 4.83 26.46
CA ASP A 164 14.41 3.97 27.08
C ASP A 164 14.78 2.83 26.12
N ASN A 165 15.70 3.11 25.21
CA ASN A 165 16.14 2.18 24.16
C ASN A 165 16.60 0.82 24.73
N ALA A 166 17.19 0.80 25.93
CA ALA A 166 17.63 -0.44 26.57
C ALA A 166 16.42 -1.27 27.05
N ALA A 167 15.45 -0.63 27.69
CA ALA A 167 14.23 -1.31 28.14
C ALA A 167 13.40 -1.83 26.94
N THR A 168 13.20 -1.02 25.89
CA THR A 168 12.40 -1.46 24.73
C THR A 168 13.04 -2.63 24.00
N THR A 169 14.37 -2.65 23.84
CA THR A 169 15.05 -3.76 23.16
C THR A 169 14.95 -5.08 23.92
N VAL A 170 15.07 -5.04 25.26
CA VAL A 170 14.88 -6.22 26.12
C VAL A 170 13.43 -6.72 26.04
N LEU A 171 12.46 -5.81 26.17
CA LEU A 171 11.04 -6.11 26.09
C LEU A 171 10.65 -6.72 24.73
N CYS A 172 11.11 -6.13 23.62
CA CYS A 172 10.84 -6.64 22.27
C CYS A 172 11.44 -8.03 22.05
N LYS A 173 12.59 -8.32 22.66
CA LYS A 173 13.19 -9.66 22.63
C LYS A 173 12.34 -10.64 23.43
N GLU A 174 11.94 -10.28 24.63
CA GLU A 174 11.09 -11.12 25.49
C GLU A 174 9.74 -11.44 24.83
N LEU A 175 9.07 -10.43 24.25
CA LEU A 175 7.80 -10.62 23.53
C LEU A 175 7.96 -11.54 22.32
N ARG A 176 9.06 -11.44 21.59
CA ARG A 176 9.34 -12.30 20.42
C ARG A 176 9.63 -13.74 20.80
N ASP A 177 10.40 -13.94 21.86
CA ASP A 177 10.77 -15.28 22.33
C ASP A 177 9.56 -16.00 22.97
N CYS A 178 8.69 -15.25 23.64
CA CYS A 178 7.57 -15.83 24.39
C CYS A 178 6.23 -15.84 23.66
N CYS A 179 5.97 -14.87 22.78
CA CYS A 179 4.67 -14.64 22.13
C CYS A 179 4.81 -14.41 20.60
N PRO A 180 5.44 -15.33 19.85
CA PRO A 180 5.78 -15.10 18.44
C PRO A 180 4.56 -14.97 17.50
N SER A 181 3.39 -15.49 17.87
CA SER A 181 2.16 -15.30 17.09
C SER A 181 1.48 -13.97 17.34
N LEU A 182 1.75 -13.35 18.49
CA LEU A 182 1.21 -12.05 18.90
C LEU A 182 2.17 -10.89 18.56
N PHE A 183 3.48 -11.13 18.61
CA PHE A 183 4.51 -10.13 18.31
C PHE A 183 5.58 -10.73 17.41
N SER A 184 5.51 -10.39 16.13
CA SER A 184 6.38 -10.91 15.08
C SER A 184 7.69 -10.11 14.96
N VAL A 185 8.63 -10.65 14.17
CA VAL A 185 9.88 -9.95 13.82
C VAL A 185 9.58 -8.63 13.10
N ASP A 186 8.54 -8.59 12.28
CA ASP A 186 8.11 -7.39 11.56
C ASP A 186 7.61 -6.30 12.52
N ASP A 187 6.91 -6.70 13.58
CA ASP A 187 6.40 -5.77 14.61
C ASP A 187 7.56 -5.17 15.42
N ALA A 188 8.57 -5.98 15.74
CA ALA A 188 9.79 -5.50 16.39
C ALA A 188 10.58 -4.54 15.50
N ASN A 189 10.70 -4.84 14.20
CA ASN A 189 11.37 -3.95 13.24
C ASN A 189 10.63 -2.62 13.11
N THR A 190 9.29 -2.66 13.09
CA THR A 190 8.43 -1.47 13.04
C THR A 190 8.60 -0.63 14.30
N THR A 191 8.58 -1.26 15.48
CA THR A 191 8.81 -0.60 16.77
C THR A 191 10.17 0.09 16.81
N LYS A 192 11.23 -0.63 16.45
CA LYS A 192 12.59 -0.07 16.42
C LYS A 192 12.70 1.09 15.42
N ALA A 193 12.11 0.97 14.24
CA ALA A 193 12.11 2.06 13.27
C ALA A 193 11.34 3.28 13.77
N THR A 194 10.20 3.10 14.45
CA THR A 194 9.44 4.21 15.04
C THR A 194 10.22 4.90 16.15
N GLU A 195 10.96 4.16 16.98
CA GLU A 195 11.87 4.76 17.98
C GLU A 195 12.96 5.60 17.32
N MET A 196 13.58 5.09 16.25
CA MET A 196 14.60 5.82 15.51
C MET A 196 14.05 7.11 14.88
N ILE A 197 12.80 7.12 14.41
CA ILE A 197 12.13 8.31 13.90
C ILE A 197 11.86 9.32 15.02
N GLU A 198 11.39 8.86 16.18
CA GLU A 198 11.14 9.72 17.34
C GLU A 198 12.43 10.32 17.91
N GLU A 199 13.51 9.55 17.99
CA GLU A 199 14.84 10.05 18.40
C GLU A 199 15.30 11.21 17.51
N VAL A 200 15.07 11.09 16.20
CA VAL A 200 15.43 12.10 15.21
C VAL A 200 14.65 13.40 15.36
N ARG A 201 13.43 13.39 15.93
CA ARG A 201 12.63 14.61 16.15
C ARG A 201 13.35 15.62 17.05
N HIS A 202 14.21 15.12 17.94
CA HIS A 202 14.99 15.95 18.86
C HIS A 202 16.35 16.36 18.32
N LEU A 203 16.74 15.87 17.13
CA LEU A 203 18.04 16.15 16.50
C LEU A 203 17.94 17.27 15.44
N PRO A 204 18.92 18.18 15.37
CA PRO A 204 19.00 19.17 14.30
C PRO A 204 19.23 18.50 12.93
N PRO A 205 18.93 19.19 11.80
CA PRO A 205 19.21 18.68 10.47
C PRO A 205 20.73 18.50 10.26
N CYS A 206 21.19 17.25 10.22
CA CYS A 206 22.59 16.86 10.01
C CYS A 206 22.69 15.52 9.26
N SER A 207 23.89 15.14 8.81
CA SER A 207 24.10 13.87 8.09
C SER A 207 23.75 12.64 8.94
N ALA A 208 24.04 12.68 10.25
CA ALA A 208 23.68 11.59 11.16
C ALA A 208 22.15 11.38 11.22
N ARG A 209 21.36 12.48 11.19
CA ARG A 209 19.90 12.40 11.11
C ARG A 209 19.44 11.69 9.84
N THR A 210 20.03 11.99 8.69
CA THR A 210 19.69 11.29 7.44
C THR A 210 20.08 9.81 7.44
N GLU A 211 21.21 9.46 8.08
CA GLU A 211 21.65 8.07 8.21
C GLU A 211 20.69 7.25 9.07
N ILE A 212 20.28 7.78 10.24
CA ILE A 212 19.31 7.13 11.14
C ILE A 212 17.97 6.91 10.42
N LEU A 213 17.45 7.94 9.73
CA LEU A 213 16.21 7.84 8.96
C LEU A 213 16.32 6.82 7.82
N SER A 214 17.46 6.77 7.13
CA SER A 214 17.68 5.79 6.06
C SER A 214 17.65 4.34 6.59
N GLU A 215 18.20 4.11 7.78
CA GLU A 215 18.21 2.80 8.41
C GLU A 215 16.83 2.42 8.97
N ALA A 216 16.10 3.37 9.55
CA ALA A 216 14.70 3.17 9.96
C ALA A 216 13.83 2.75 8.77
N VAL A 217 13.99 3.41 7.60
CA VAL A 217 13.28 3.01 6.38
C VAL A 217 13.66 1.62 5.90
N LYS A 218 14.93 1.21 5.99
CA LYS A 218 15.34 -0.18 5.65
C LYS A 218 14.64 -1.22 6.53
N LEU A 219 14.53 -0.97 7.83
CA LEU A 219 13.81 -1.86 8.75
C LEU A 219 12.32 -1.94 8.40
N LEU A 220 11.68 -0.80 8.11
CA LEU A 220 10.27 -0.75 7.70
C LEU A 220 10.03 -1.49 6.38
N LYS A 221 10.97 -1.44 5.43
CA LYS A 221 10.90 -2.21 4.17
C LYS A 221 10.86 -3.72 4.40
N MET A 222 11.46 -4.24 5.48
CA MET A 222 11.45 -5.69 5.75
C MET A 222 10.02 -6.22 5.96
N GLY A 223 9.21 -5.50 6.74
CA GLY A 223 7.84 -5.88 7.13
C GLY A 223 6.73 -5.10 6.42
N ILE A 224 7.02 -4.45 5.28
CA ILE A 224 6.17 -3.42 4.65
C ILE A 224 4.71 -3.82 4.43
N GLN A 225 4.42 -5.12 4.23
CA GLN A 225 3.07 -5.65 3.99
C GLN A 225 2.14 -5.65 5.21
N LYS A 226 2.70 -5.64 6.43
CA LYS A 226 1.91 -5.65 7.68
C LYS A 226 1.76 -4.27 8.32
N ILE A 227 2.58 -3.32 7.86
CA ILE A 227 2.66 -1.98 8.44
C ILE A 227 1.49 -1.10 7.97
N SER A 228 1.00 -0.25 8.86
CA SER A 228 0.10 0.87 8.51
C SER A 228 0.90 1.96 7.80
N LEU A 229 0.96 1.87 6.47
CA LEU A 229 1.71 2.81 5.63
C LEU A 229 1.29 4.28 5.87
N PRO A 230 0.00 4.65 5.96
CA PRO A 230 -0.39 6.04 6.19
C PRO A 230 0.14 6.62 7.51
N MET A 231 0.15 5.82 8.58
CA MET A 231 0.66 6.25 9.88
C MET A 231 2.17 6.48 9.83
N ILE A 232 2.92 5.58 9.21
CA ILE A 232 4.38 5.72 9.09
C ILE A 232 4.74 6.90 8.17
N CYS A 233 4.03 7.09 7.06
CA CYS A 233 4.23 8.24 6.19
C CYS A 233 3.96 9.57 6.92
N GLN A 234 2.97 9.60 7.81
CA GLN A 234 2.72 10.76 8.68
C GLN A 234 3.91 11.05 9.59
N LEU A 235 4.47 10.04 10.26
CA LEU A 235 5.65 10.21 11.12
C LEU A 235 6.87 10.71 10.33
N LEU A 236 7.09 10.17 9.13
CA LEU A 236 8.18 10.61 8.24
C LEU A 236 7.98 12.04 7.72
N TYR A 237 6.73 12.45 7.46
CA TYR A 237 6.41 13.81 7.08
C TYR A 237 6.75 14.80 8.19
N GLU A 238 6.43 14.46 9.44
CA GLU A 238 6.70 15.30 10.62
C GLU A 238 8.20 15.50 10.90
N VAL A 239 9.08 14.66 10.34
CA VAL A 239 10.54 14.81 10.38
C VAL A 239 11.14 15.26 9.05
N ASP A 240 10.33 15.81 8.13
CA ASP A 240 10.72 16.32 6.81
C ASP A 240 11.42 15.28 5.91
N TYR A 241 11.20 13.99 6.14
CA TYR A 241 11.85 12.90 5.38
C TYR A 241 10.96 12.34 4.28
N VAL A 242 10.68 13.18 3.27
CA VAL A 242 9.80 12.82 2.14
C VAL A 242 10.37 11.73 1.23
N GLU A 243 11.69 11.58 1.18
CA GLU A 243 12.34 10.55 0.38
C GLU A 243 11.93 9.14 0.84
N GLY A 244 11.88 8.93 2.15
CA GLY A 244 11.44 7.68 2.76
C GLY A 244 9.98 7.34 2.45
N ILE A 245 9.12 8.35 2.33
CA ILE A 245 7.70 8.16 1.98
C ILE A 245 7.58 7.53 0.59
N VAL A 246 8.32 8.08 -0.39
CA VAL A 246 8.33 7.54 -1.76
C VAL A 246 8.90 6.13 -1.78
N ASP A 247 10.03 5.90 -1.10
CA ASP A 247 10.67 4.59 -1.05
C ASP A 247 9.78 3.50 -0.44
N LEU A 248 9.05 3.82 0.64
CA LEU A 248 8.14 2.87 1.28
C LEU A 248 6.89 2.62 0.43
N ALA A 249 6.33 3.64 -0.19
CA ALA A 249 5.14 3.51 -1.04
C ALA A 249 5.43 2.69 -2.31
N LEU A 250 6.58 2.91 -2.96
CA LEU A 250 7.00 2.13 -4.12
C LEU A 250 7.30 0.67 -3.75
N GLU A 251 8.03 0.44 -2.65
CA GLU A 251 8.30 -0.92 -2.15
C GLU A 251 6.99 -1.64 -1.77
N ARG A 252 6.05 -0.94 -1.13
CA ARG A 252 4.73 -1.50 -0.79
C ARG A 252 3.98 -1.94 -2.04
N ALA A 253 3.93 -1.08 -3.06
CA ALA A 253 3.26 -1.36 -4.33
C ALA A 253 3.87 -2.58 -5.06
N GLU A 254 5.20 -2.69 -5.05
CA GLU A 254 5.91 -3.82 -5.66
C GLU A 254 5.63 -5.14 -4.93
N ARG A 255 5.63 -5.14 -3.58
CA ARG A 255 5.39 -6.36 -2.80
C ARG A 255 3.92 -6.78 -2.77
N ASP A 256 2.98 -5.86 -2.83
CA ASP A 256 1.56 -6.20 -2.85
C ASP A 256 1.14 -6.84 -4.19
N ASP A 257 1.85 -6.54 -5.27
CA ASP A 257 1.62 -7.07 -6.62
C ASP A 257 2.90 -7.64 -7.25
N THR A 258 3.43 -8.71 -6.65
CA THR A 258 4.65 -9.42 -7.12
C THR A 258 4.52 -10.03 -8.51
N ARG A 259 3.28 -10.28 -8.96
CA ARG A 259 2.98 -10.86 -10.29
C ARG A 259 2.71 -9.80 -11.34
N LEU A 260 2.75 -8.51 -10.98
CA LEU A 260 2.48 -7.37 -11.87
C LEU A 260 1.11 -7.46 -12.55
N LEU A 261 0.11 -8.02 -11.86
CA LEU A 261 -1.24 -8.21 -12.41
C LEU A 261 -1.87 -6.86 -12.78
N ALA A 262 -1.65 -5.84 -11.95
CA ALA A 262 -2.16 -4.49 -12.23
C ALA A 262 -1.51 -3.89 -13.49
N VAL A 263 -0.19 -4.04 -13.64
CA VAL A 263 0.54 -3.50 -14.81
C VAL A 263 0.11 -4.24 -16.09
N MET A 264 -0.03 -5.56 -16.03
CA MET A 264 -0.52 -6.36 -17.16
C MET A 264 -1.93 -5.97 -17.57
N ALA A 265 -2.83 -5.84 -16.60
CA ALA A 265 -4.20 -5.42 -16.82
C ALA A 265 -4.31 -3.99 -17.36
N TYR A 266 -3.41 -3.11 -16.92
CA TYR A 266 -3.27 -1.75 -17.48
C TYR A 266 -2.92 -1.83 -18.96
N ARG A 267 -1.81 -2.47 -19.33
CA ARG A 267 -1.34 -2.54 -20.71
C ARG A 267 -2.33 -3.19 -21.68
N ASN A 268 -3.11 -4.16 -21.20
CA ASN A 268 -4.04 -4.94 -22.02
C ASN A 268 -5.48 -4.39 -22.06
N TYR A 269 -5.77 -3.25 -21.42
CA TYR A 269 -7.12 -2.68 -21.32
C TYR A 269 -8.17 -3.66 -20.76
N CYS A 270 -7.76 -4.62 -19.92
CA CYS A 270 -8.61 -5.75 -19.51
C CYS A 270 -8.86 -5.86 -17.99
N GLY A 271 -8.44 -4.86 -17.21
CA GLY A 271 -8.53 -4.90 -15.75
C GLY A 271 -9.95 -4.88 -15.16
N GLU A 272 -10.98 -4.52 -15.93
CA GLU A 272 -12.34 -4.36 -15.40
C GLU A 272 -13.06 -5.68 -15.14
N ASN A 273 -12.67 -6.78 -15.80
CA ASN A 273 -13.37 -8.06 -15.67
C ASN A 273 -12.67 -9.07 -14.73
N ASP A 274 -11.44 -8.79 -14.30
CA ASP A 274 -10.66 -9.70 -13.45
C ASP A 274 -10.55 -9.16 -12.02
N VAL A 275 -11.17 -9.88 -11.06
CA VAL A 275 -11.18 -9.52 -9.63
C VAL A 275 -9.76 -9.43 -9.07
N PHE A 276 -8.85 -10.32 -9.48
CA PHE A 276 -7.47 -10.31 -8.99
C PHE A 276 -6.70 -9.09 -9.51
N ALA A 277 -6.96 -8.67 -10.75
CA ALA A 277 -6.38 -7.45 -11.31
C ALA A 277 -6.93 -6.20 -10.59
N GLN A 278 -8.23 -6.14 -10.32
CA GLN A 278 -8.84 -5.03 -9.57
C GLN A 278 -8.27 -4.91 -8.15
N GLU A 279 -8.12 -6.04 -7.43
CA GLU A 279 -7.52 -6.06 -6.11
C GLU A 279 -6.04 -5.63 -6.13
N ALA A 280 -5.29 -6.01 -7.16
CA ALA A 280 -3.91 -5.56 -7.35
C ALA A 280 -3.84 -4.05 -7.63
N PHE A 281 -4.72 -3.52 -8.48
CA PHE A 281 -4.83 -2.09 -8.74
C PHE A 281 -5.19 -1.30 -7.49
N ALA A 282 -6.17 -1.78 -6.71
CA ALA A 282 -6.60 -1.13 -5.47
C ALA A 282 -5.44 -1.03 -4.48
N ARG A 283 -4.73 -2.14 -4.23
CA ARG A 283 -3.57 -2.17 -3.32
C ARG A 283 -2.44 -1.23 -3.76
N ARG A 284 -2.10 -1.21 -5.06
CA ARG A 284 -1.10 -0.26 -5.58
C ARG A 284 -1.56 1.19 -5.45
N LYS A 285 -2.83 1.47 -5.76
CA LYS A 285 -3.42 2.81 -5.62
C LYS A 285 -3.38 3.29 -4.17
N ASP A 286 -3.68 2.42 -3.21
CA ASP A 286 -3.60 2.73 -1.78
C ASP A 286 -2.16 3.08 -1.36
N ALA A 287 -1.16 2.41 -1.91
CA ALA A 287 0.24 2.74 -1.66
C ALA A 287 0.64 4.11 -2.26
N TYR A 288 0.27 4.38 -3.51
CA TYR A 288 0.57 5.66 -4.16
C TYR A 288 -0.20 6.83 -3.54
N LYS A 289 -1.36 6.57 -2.94
CA LYS A 289 -2.14 7.57 -2.23
C LYS A 289 -1.32 8.27 -1.15
N CYS A 290 -0.43 7.58 -0.43
CA CYS A 290 0.46 8.22 0.54
C CYS A 290 1.39 9.27 -0.09
N ILE A 291 1.87 9.02 -1.32
CA ILE A 291 2.69 9.98 -2.07
C ILE A 291 1.83 11.19 -2.49
N ILE A 292 0.65 10.94 -3.03
CA ILE A 292 -0.30 11.97 -3.48
C ILE A 292 -0.74 12.85 -2.32
N ASP A 293 -1.17 12.25 -1.20
CA ASP A 293 -1.59 12.97 0.00
C ASP A 293 -0.43 13.83 0.55
N THR A 294 0.82 13.37 0.44
CA THR A 294 2.00 14.15 0.82
C THR A 294 2.21 15.35 -0.10
N LEU A 295 2.09 15.16 -1.42
CA LEU A 295 2.19 16.24 -2.40
C LEU A 295 1.09 17.30 -2.22
N ASP A 296 -0.14 16.87 -1.95
CA ASP A 296 -1.27 17.77 -1.67
C ASP A 296 -1.05 18.60 -0.41
N ARG A 297 -0.52 17.99 0.66
CA ARG A 297 -0.15 18.71 1.89
C ARG A 297 0.92 19.75 1.64
N LEU A 298 2.00 19.39 0.93
CA LEU A 298 3.05 20.34 0.56
C LEU A 298 2.52 21.51 -0.28
N MET A 299 1.55 21.26 -1.17
CA MET A 299 0.89 22.32 -1.94
C MET A 299 0.01 23.22 -1.08
N ASN A 300 -0.71 22.65 -0.11
CA ASN A 300 -1.56 23.43 0.80
C ASN A 300 -0.71 24.28 1.76
N ASP A 301 0.39 23.74 2.29
CA ASP A 301 1.32 24.47 3.15
C ASP A 301 1.94 25.67 2.42
N GLN A 302 2.25 25.53 1.12
CA GLN A 302 2.73 26.65 0.30
C GLN A 302 1.68 27.76 0.08
N LYS A 303 0.41 27.39 -0.14
CA LYS A 303 -0.68 28.37 -0.29
C LYS A 303 -0.87 29.22 0.98
N ILE A 304 -0.64 28.63 2.14
CA ILE A 304 -0.76 29.32 3.44
C ILE A 304 0.44 30.23 3.71
N SER A 305 1.65 29.79 3.34
CA SER A 305 2.90 30.50 3.63
C SER A 305 3.13 31.78 2.81
N SER A 306 2.33 32.06 1.78
CA SER A 306 2.46 33.26 0.91
C SER A 306 3.85 33.47 0.28
N THR A 307 4.72 32.45 0.32
CA THR A 307 6.01 32.43 -0.37
C THR A 307 5.78 31.90 -1.78
N ALA A 308 5.41 32.81 -2.67
CA ALA A 308 4.85 32.50 -3.98
C ALA A 308 5.85 31.99 -5.03
N ASP A 309 7.14 31.88 -4.73
CA ASP A 309 8.12 31.60 -5.77
C ASP A 309 9.16 30.56 -5.34
N LEU A 310 9.40 29.62 -6.26
CA LEU A 310 10.41 28.56 -6.28
C LEU A 310 9.93 27.23 -5.69
N LEU A 311 10.01 26.20 -6.53
CA LEU A 311 9.58 24.85 -6.30
C LEU A 311 10.02 24.35 -4.92
N ASN A 312 9.07 23.78 -4.15
CA ASN A 312 9.42 23.12 -2.91
C ASN A 312 10.46 22.04 -3.22
N PRO A 313 11.69 22.10 -2.70
CA PRO A 313 12.72 21.10 -3.00
C PRO A 313 12.25 19.69 -2.64
N SER A 314 11.39 19.56 -1.62
CA SER A 314 10.74 18.31 -1.22
C SER A 314 9.75 17.79 -2.26
N LYS A 315 8.98 18.68 -2.91
CA LYS A 315 8.07 18.31 -4.00
C LYS A 315 8.85 17.83 -5.23
N ASP A 316 9.89 18.57 -5.60
CA ASP A 316 10.74 18.21 -6.75
C ASP A 316 11.46 16.90 -6.52
N LEU A 317 11.90 16.64 -5.28
CA LEU A 317 12.50 15.37 -4.89
C LEU A 317 11.51 14.21 -5.05
N ILE A 318 10.27 14.36 -4.57
CA ILE A 318 9.23 13.33 -4.72
C ILE A 318 8.98 13.04 -6.21
N ILE A 319 8.74 14.09 -7.01
CA ILE A 319 8.44 13.95 -8.43
C ILE A 319 9.62 13.29 -9.15
N ARG A 320 10.84 13.76 -8.94
CA ARG A 320 12.04 13.21 -9.59
C ARG A 320 12.21 11.72 -9.26
N LYS A 321 12.11 11.35 -7.98
CA LYS A 321 12.31 9.98 -7.53
C LYS A 321 11.24 9.02 -8.07
N VAL A 322 9.98 9.46 -8.17
CA VAL A 322 8.93 8.63 -8.81
C VAL A 322 9.17 8.52 -10.32
N LEU A 323 9.57 9.59 -10.99
CA LEU A 323 9.82 9.58 -12.44
C LEU A 323 11.07 8.75 -12.84
N GLU A 324 12.04 8.63 -11.94
CA GLU A 324 13.19 7.74 -12.07
C GLU A 324 12.86 6.27 -11.72
N SER A 325 11.71 6.03 -11.09
CA SER A 325 11.29 4.67 -10.72
C SER A 325 10.88 3.84 -11.94
N LYS A 326 11.06 2.52 -11.82
CA LYS A 326 10.68 1.55 -12.87
C LYS A 326 9.17 1.23 -12.86
N ASP A 327 8.42 1.79 -11.92
CA ASP A 327 7.01 1.47 -11.75
C ASP A 327 6.13 2.35 -12.65
N GLU A 328 5.61 1.73 -13.72
CA GLU A 328 4.75 2.39 -14.71
C GLU A 328 3.50 2.99 -14.06
N LEU A 329 2.86 2.29 -13.12
CA LEU A 329 1.61 2.75 -12.52
C LEU A 329 1.84 3.90 -11.54
N ALA A 330 2.97 3.91 -10.84
CA ALA A 330 3.38 5.05 -10.00
C ALA A 330 3.61 6.30 -10.85
N ASN A 331 4.32 6.15 -11.98
CA ASN A 331 4.53 7.23 -12.95
C ASN A 331 3.18 7.77 -13.47
N VAL A 332 2.27 6.89 -13.88
CA VAL A 332 0.92 7.26 -14.34
C VAL A 332 0.13 8.02 -13.26
N ALA A 333 0.19 7.57 -12.01
CA ALA A 333 -0.48 8.25 -10.90
C ALA A 333 0.04 9.69 -10.70
N ILE A 334 1.36 9.88 -10.76
CA ILE A 334 1.99 11.20 -10.64
C ILE A 334 1.72 12.07 -11.87
N PHE A 335 1.72 11.52 -13.09
CA PHE A 335 1.32 12.29 -14.28
C PHE A 335 -0.11 12.80 -14.17
N LYS A 336 -1.05 11.95 -13.74
CA LYS A 336 -2.44 12.37 -13.51
C LYS A 336 -2.50 13.51 -12.49
N TRP A 337 -1.84 13.33 -11.34
CA TRP A 337 -1.79 14.36 -10.29
C TRP A 337 -1.17 15.68 -10.77
N LEU A 338 -0.07 15.63 -11.54
CA LEU A 338 0.57 16.82 -12.11
C LEU A 338 -0.35 17.55 -13.08
N LEU A 339 -1.08 16.82 -13.92
CA LEU A 339 -2.01 17.40 -14.90
C LEU A 339 -3.26 17.98 -14.23
N ASP A 340 -3.74 17.35 -13.16
CA ASP A 340 -4.89 17.84 -12.39
C ASP A 340 -4.55 19.11 -11.58
N ASN A 341 -3.25 19.37 -11.33
CA ASN A 341 -2.73 20.55 -10.64
C ASN A 341 -2.02 21.56 -11.58
N ASP A 342 -2.29 21.52 -12.89
CA ASP A 342 -1.76 22.44 -13.91
C ASP A 342 -0.21 22.45 -14.07
N PHE A 343 0.49 21.40 -13.63
CA PHE A 343 1.94 21.23 -13.81
C PHE A 343 2.32 20.59 -15.15
N SER A 344 1.62 20.94 -16.23
CA SER A 344 1.87 20.40 -17.58
C SER A 344 3.32 20.59 -18.06
N ASN A 345 3.96 21.71 -17.70
CA ASN A 345 5.34 21.98 -18.07
C ASN A 345 6.33 20.98 -17.45
N VAL A 346 6.08 20.53 -16.22
CA VAL A 346 6.91 19.53 -15.52
C VAL A 346 6.74 18.16 -16.17
N VAL A 347 5.51 17.82 -16.57
CA VAL A 347 5.22 16.58 -17.31
C VAL A 347 5.99 16.57 -18.63
N LEU A 348 5.95 17.66 -19.42
CA LEU A 348 6.66 17.78 -20.69
C LEU A 348 8.20 17.74 -20.54
N GLN A 349 8.73 18.11 -19.37
CA GLN A 349 10.16 18.03 -19.08
C GLN A 349 10.58 16.65 -18.57
N SER A 350 9.63 15.78 -18.24
CA SER A 350 9.94 14.46 -17.71
C SER A 350 10.63 13.59 -18.76
N LYS A 351 11.67 12.86 -18.34
CA LYS A 351 12.39 11.87 -19.16
C LYS A 351 11.89 10.45 -18.91
N SER A 352 10.72 10.31 -18.30
CA SER A 352 10.17 9.00 -17.95
C SER A 352 9.74 8.28 -19.23
N PRO A 353 10.14 7.00 -19.42
CA PRO A 353 9.83 6.23 -20.62
C PRO A 353 8.33 5.92 -20.76
N PHE A 354 7.55 6.11 -19.69
CA PHE A 354 6.12 5.77 -19.65
C PHE A 354 5.21 6.92 -20.10
N LEU A 355 5.75 8.13 -20.30
CA LEU A 355 4.93 9.31 -20.60
C LEU A 355 4.23 9.20 -21.95
N GLU A 356 4.94 8.78 -23.01
CA GLU A 356 4.36 8.62 -24.36
C GLU A 356 3.18 7.65 -24.34
N SER A 357 3.38 6.45 -23.78
CA SER A 357 2.33 5.42 -23.66
C SER A 357 1.14 5.89 -22.82
N PHE A 358 1.38 6.62 -21.73
CA PHE A 358 0.32 7.19 -20.90
C PHE A 358 -0.51 8.22 -21.67
N LEU A 359 0.14 9.15 -22.39
CA LEU A 359 -0.57 10.17 -23.16
C LEU A 359 -1.37 9.54 -24.29
N HIS A 360 -0.78 8.62 -25.06
CA HIS A 360 -1.50 7.87 -26.11
C HIS A 360 -2.76 7.20 -25.57
N ARG A 361 -2.65 6.51 -24.43
CA ARG A 361 -3.80 5.89 -23.78
C ARG A 361 -4.88 6.90 -23.42
N CYS A 362 -4.52 8.03 -22.81
CA CYS A 362 -5.49 9.07 -22.46
C CYS A 362 -6.23 9.62 -23.69
N VAL A 363 -5.55 9.66 -24.85
CA VAL A 363 -6.14 10.05 -26.13
C VAL A 363 -7.09 9.00 -26.70
N GLU A 364 -6.74 7.72 -26.57
CA GLU A 364 -7.54 6.57 -27.02
C GLU A 364 -8.82 6.39 -26.19
N GLU A 365 -8.73 6.56 -24.87
CA GLU A 365 -9.85 6.49 -23.93
C GLU A 365 -10.84 7.67 -24.07
N GLY A 366 -10.66 8.54 -25.08
CA GLY A 366 -11.53 9.69 -25.34
C GLY A 366 -11.28 10.89 -24.42
N GLY A 367 -10.07 11.01 -23.87
CA GLY A 367 -9.69 12.12 -23.01
C GLY A 367 -9.81 13.48 -23.70
N SER A 368 -9.90 14.53 -22.87
CA SER A 368 -9.97 15.92 -23.33
C SER A 368 -8.85 16.27 -24.32
N SER A 369 -9.14 17.20 -25.24
CA SER A 369 -8.18 17.81 -26.18
C SER A 369 -6.86 18.25 -25.51
N ARG A 370 -6.88 18.51 -24.19
CA ARG A 370 -5.68 18.83 -23.41
C ARG A 370 -4.58 17.76 -23.50
N TYR A 371 -4.93 16.47 -23.51
CA TYR A 371 -3.94 15.38 -23.54
C TYR A 371 -3.28 15.27 -24.91
N LEU A 372 -4.07 15.51 -25.96
CA LEU A 372 -3.59 15.61 -27.33
C LEU A 372 -2.65 16.81 -27.51
N ASP A 373 -3.01 17.97 -26.92
CA ASP A 373 -2.16 19.16 -26.93
C ASP A 373 -0.80 18.92 -26.23
N LEU A 374 -0.82 18.13 -25.16
CA LEU A 374 0.40 17.74 -24.46
C LEU A 374 1.24 16.73 -25.25
N LEU A 375 0.60 15.79 -25.94
CA LEU A 375 1.29 14.75 -26.71
C LEU A 375 2.08 15.34 -27.87
N TRP A 376 1.51 16.27 -28.66
CA TRP A 376 2.28 16.87 -29.75
C TRP A 376 3.42 17.76 -29.24
N ARG A 377 3.21 18.51 -28.14
CA ARG A 377 4.26 19.32 -27.49
C ARG A 377 5.39 18.45 -26.93
N PHE A 378 5.07 17.26 -26.44
CA PHE A 378 6.05 16.28 -25.99
C PHE A 378 6.94 15.81 -27.16
N HIS A 379 6.33 15.44 -28.29
CA HIS A 379 7.09 15.03 -29.49
C HIS A 379 7.90 16.17 -30.11
N GLU A 380 7.36 17.39 -30.14
CA GLU A 380 8.10 18.58 -30.60
C GLU A 380 9.36 18.82 -29.76
N ARG A 381 9.28 18.62 -28.44
CA ARG A 381 10.39 18.82 -27.51
C ARG A 381 11.45 17.70 -27.56
N ASN A 382 11.07 16.51 -27.98
CA ASN A 382 11.96 15.36 -28.13
C ASN A 382 12.53 15.20 -29.56
N ASP A 383 12.41 16.24 -30.39
CA ASP A 383 12.84 16.26 -31.80
C ASP A 383 12.14 15.22 -32.71
N ASP A 384 11.05 14.61 -32.24
CA ASP A 384 10.22 13.62 -32.94
C ASP A 384 9.14 14.30 -33.79
N HIS A 385 9.54 15.24 -34.64
CA HIS A 385 8.62 16.11 -35.38
C HIS A 385 7.68 15.37 -36.34
N VAL A 386 8.10 14.21 -36.86
CA VAL A 386 7.31 13.36 -37.75
C VAL A 386 6.10 12.75 -37.02
N LYS A 387 6.31 12.23 -35.81
CA LYS A 387 5.22 11.68 -34.99
C LYS A 387 4.25 12.78 -34.56
N ALA A 388 4.77 13.94 -34.17
CA ALA A 388 3.97 15.12 -33.83
C ALA A 388 3.05 15.51 -34.99
N ALA A 389 3.59 15.59 -36.21
CA ALA A 389 2.84 15.92 -37.41
C ALA A 389 1.74 14.91 -37.74
N ARG A 390 2.03 13.60 -37.65
CA ARG A 390 1.03 12.54 -37.87
C ARG A 390 -0.12 12.63 -36.88
N LEU A 391 0.18 12.87 -35.60
CA LEU A 391 -0.83 13.03 -34.55
C LEU A 391 -1.69 14.27 -34.76
N LEU A 392 -1.08 15.41 -35.10
CA LEU A 392 -1.78 16.65 -35.44
C LEU A 392 -2.67 16.50 -36.69
N TYR A 393 -2.21 15.72 -37.67
CA TYR A 393 -3.00 15.41 -38.86
C TYR A 393 -4.21 14.51 -38.54
N GLN A 394 -4.02 13.43 -37.78
CA GLN A 394 -5.11 12.58 -37.31
C GLN A 394 -6.14 13.37 -36.49
N LEU A 395 -5.68 14.30 -35.65
CA LEU A 395 -6.54 15.21 -34.89
C LEU A 395 -7.39 16.11 -35.78
N ALA A 396 -6.78 16.73 -36.79
CA ALA A 396 -7.51 17.57 -37.72
C ALA A 396 -8.58 16.79 -38.48
N GLN A 397 -8.40 15.48 -38.66
CA GLN A 397 -9.36 14.61 -39.34
C GLN A 397 -10.46 14.03 -38.45
N ARG A 398 -10.26 13.91 -37.13
CA ARG A 398 -11.28 13.35 -36.22
C ARG A 398 -12.63 14.07 -36.38
N GLU A 399 -13.67 13.30 -36.64
CA GLU A 399 -15.05 13.78 -36.74
C GLU A 399 -15.65 13.90 -35.33
N THR A 400 -15.29 14.97 -34.63
CA THR A 400 -15.91 15.31 -33.35
C THR A 400 -16.44 16.74 -33.37
N ASP A 401 -17.66 16.94 -32.89
CA ASP A 401 -18.31 18.26 -32.76
C ASP A 401 -17.61 19.20 -31.75
N ALA A 402 -16.59 18.70 -31.05
CA ALA A 402 -15.82 19.42 -30.03
C ALA A 402 -14.78 20.41 -30.62
N PHE A 403 -14.47 20.32 -31.92
CA PHE A 403 -13.42 21.13 -32.54
C PHE A 403 -13.99 22.14 -33.55
N ASP A 404 -13.84 23.43 -33.26
CA ASP A 404 -14.16 24.48 -34.23
C ASP A 404 -13.14 24.49 -35.38
N ILE A 405 -13.57 24.97 -36.55
CA ILE A 405 -12.75 25.04 -37.78
C ILE A 405 -11.46 25.83 -37.56
N GLN A 406 -11.47 26.83 -36.68
CA GLN A 406 -10.27 27.59 -36.28
C GLN A 406 -9.21 26.71 -35.62
N ARG A 407 -9.60 25.78 -34.75
CA ARG A 407 -8.67 24.85 -34.09
C ARG A 407 -8.11 23.83 -35.07
N ARG A 408 -8.92 23.36 -36.03
CA ARG A 408 -8.46 22.44 -37.10
C ARG A 408 -7.40 23.09 -37.99
N VAL A 409 -7.60 24.37 -38.36
CA VAL A 409 -6.60 25.16 -39.09
C VAL A 409 -5.33 25.32 -38.25
N ALA A 410 -5.44 25.62 -36.95
CA ALA A 410 -4.28 25.72 -36.06
C ALA A 410 -3.48 24.41 -36.02
N TYR A 411 -4.14 23.26 -35.83
CA TYR A 411 -3.49 21.95 -35.83
C TYR A 411 -2.80 21.60 -37.15
N LEU A 412 -3.47 21.84 -38.28
CA LEU A 412 -2.87 21.62 -39.61
C LEU A 412 -1.69 22.56 -39.89
N SER A 413 -1.78 23.82 -39.44
CA SER A 413 -0.68 24.78 -39.56
C SER A 413 0.54 24.37 -38.73
N GLN A 414 0.32 23.88 -37.51
CA GLN A 414 1.39 23.38 -36.65
C GLN A 414 1.98 22.09 -37.22
N ALA A 415 1.15 21.18 -37.74
CA ALA A 415 1.60 19.96 -38.41
C ALA A 415 2.51 20.30 -39.61
N ALA A 416 2.13 21.28 -40.42
CA ALA A 416 2.92 21.74 -41.56
C ALA A 416 4.29 22.31 -41.12
N VAL A 417 4.35 23.02 -39.99
CA VAL A 417 5.61 23.54 -39.42
C VAL A 417 6.49 22.40 -38.89
N CYS A 418 5.93 21.43 -38.16
CA CYS A 418 6.69 20.27 -37.66
C CYS A 418 7.26 19.41 -38.80
N VAL A 419 6.51 19.24 -39.89
CA VAL A 419 7.01 18.51 -41.07
C VAL A 419 8.15 19.26 -41.76
N GLN A 420 8.08 20.59 -41.82
CA GLN A 420 9.15 21.42 -42.39
C GLN A 420 10.43 21.39 -41.53
N SER A 421 10.31 21.34 -40.21
CA SER A 421 11.46 21.22 -39.31
C SER A 421 12.12 19.85 -39.35
N ALA A 422 11.42 18.79 -39.78
CA ALA A 422 11.95 17.45 -40.01
C ALA A 422 12.79 17.30 -41.30
N GLY A 423 13.02 18.41 -42.03
CA GLY A 423 13.63 18.54 -43.37
C GLY A 423 14.54 17.41 -43.89
N PRO A 424 15.58 16.94 -43.17
CA PRO A 424 16.50 15.92 -43.70
C PRO A 424 15.96 14.47 -43.73
N GLN A 425 14.81 14.16 -43.10
CA GLN A 425 14.19 12.82 -43.15
C GLN A 425 13.10 12.68 -44.22
N VAL A 426 12.50 13.80 -44.63
CA VAL A 426 11.36 13.83 -45.57
C VAL A 426 11.78 13.46 -47.00
N ASP A 427 13.02 13.76 -47.40
CA ASP A 427 13.55 13.43 -48.73
C ASP A 427 13.90 11.95 -48.92
N LYS A 428 13.93 11.15 -47.83
CA LYS A 428 14.32 9.72 -47.87
C LYS A 428 13.12 8.77 -47.86
N ASP A 429 11.99 9.19 -47.32
CA ASP A 429 10.78 8.36 -47.16
C ASP A 429 9.62 8.90 -48.02
N ILE A 430 9.21 8.11 -49.01
CA ILE A 430 8.10 8.43 -49.93
C ILE A 430 6.79 8.66 -49.14
N GLU A 431 6.54 7.84 -48.11
CA GLU A 431 5.35 7.97 -47.25
C GLU A 431 5.32 9.29 -46.46
N LEU A 432 6.48 9.83 -46.09
CA LEU A 432 6.54 11.14 -45.44
C LEU A 432 6.24 12.26 -46.42
N HIS A 433 6.74 12.14 -47.65
CA HIS A 433 6.46 13.09 -48.72
C HIS A 433 4.95 13.17 -49.03
N ASP A 434 4.29 12.01 -49.14
CA ASP A 434 2.85 11.94 -49.35
C ASP A 434 2.06 12.56 -48.19
N LEU A 435 2.46 12.28 -46.94
CA LEU A 435 1.87 12.91 -45.75
C LEU A 435 2.03 14.44 -45.75
N VAL A 436 3.17 14.98 -46.22
CA VAL A 436 3.39 16.43 -46.34
C VAL A 436 2.38 17.07 -47.29
N LEU A 437 2.19 16.45 -48.45
CA LEU A 437 1.25 16.91 -49.47
C LEU A 437 -0.18 16.88 -48.94
N GLU A 438 -0.57 15.77 -48.31
CA GLU A 438 -1.89 15.64 -47.71
C GLU A 438 -2.17 16.69 -46.62
N ILE A 439 -1.21 16.97 -45.73
CA ILE A 439 -1.36 18.00 -44.70
C ILE A 439 -1.57 19.38 -45.33
N ARG A 440 -0.82 19.71 -46.39
CA ARG A 440 -0.93 21.00 -47.10
C ARG A 440 -2.29 21.13 -47.80
N ASP A 441 -2.70 20.12 -48.53
CA ASP A 441 -3.99 20.11 -49.25
C ASP A 441 -5.16 20.29 -48.28
N LYS A 442 -5.14 19.59 -47.13
CA LYS A 442 -6.17 19.73 -46.10
C LYS A 442 -6.12 21.09 -45.40
N LEU A 443 -4.94 21.68 -45.21
CA LEU A 443 -4.79 23.02 -44.65
C LEU A 443 -5.44 24.07 -45.56
N ASP A 444 -5.19 24.00 -46.87
CA ASP A 444 -5.77 24.92 -47.85
C ASP A 444 -7.30 24.84 -47.85
N VAL A 445 -7.86 23.62 -47.85
CA VAL A 445 -9.31 23.41 -47.76
C VAL A 445 -9.87 23.99 -46.45
N ALA A 446 -9.22 23.75 -45.32
CA ALA A 446 -9.68 24.24 -44.03
C ALA A 446 -9.64 25.78 -43.94
N GLN A 447 -8.62 26.43 -44.53
CA GLN A 447 -8.52 27.89 -44.62
C GLN A 447 -9.64 28.50 -45.47
N ILE A 448 -9.96 27.88 -46.62
CA ILE A 448 -11.08 28.31 -47.48
C ILE A 448 -12.40 28.17 -46.73
N GLN A 449 -12.61 27.06 -46.00
CA GLN A 449 -13.81 26.85 -45.18
C GLN A 449 -13.95 27.89 -44.07
N LEU A 450 -12.85 28.23 -43.39
CA LEU A 450 -12.82 29.29 -42.38
C LEU A 450 -13.17 30.66 -42.97
N ALA A 451 -12.56 31.02 -44.10
CA ALA A 451 -12.83 32.29 -44.79
C ALA A 451 -14.29 32.40 -45.24
N ALA A 452 -14.85 31.33 -45.82
CA ALA A 452 -16.25 31.27 -46.22
C ALA A 452 -17.22 31.38 -45.03
N ARG A 453 -16.88 30.79 -43.88
CA ARG A 453 -17.68 30.90 -42.65
C ARG A 453 -17.67 32.32 -42.09
N LEU A 454 -16.50 32.97 -42.07
CA LEU A 454 -16.39 34.37 -41.65
C LEU A 454 -17.20 35.29 -42.58
N ALA A 455 -17.08 35.11 -43.90
CA ALA A 455 -17.86 35.88 -44.88
C ALA A 455 -19.38 35.75 -44.69
N LYS A 456 -19.88 34.54 -44.37
CA LYS A 456 -21.30 34.32 -44.07
C LYS A 456 -21.78 35.01 -42.78
N LEU A 457 -20.93 35.08 -41.75
CA LEU A 457 -21.24 35.80 -40.51
C LEU A 457 -21.33 37.31 -40.77
N PHE A 458 -20.43 37.86 -41.60
CA PHE A 458 -20.49 39.25 -42.03
C PHE A 458 -21.73 39.56 -42.88
N SER A 459 -22.15 38.66 -43.78
CA SER A 459 -23.36 38.87 -44.59
C SER A 459 -24.68 38.65 -43.83
N SER A 460 -24.65 37.98 -42.67
CA SER A 460 -25.80 37.76 -41.78
C SER A 460 -25.97 38.88 -40.74
N SER A 461 -25.02 39.81 -40.64
CA SER A 461 -25.02 40.90 -39.67
C SER A 461 -25.46 42.25 -40.27
N TYR A 462 -25.99 42.24 -41.50
CA TYR A 462 -26.54 43.37 -42.24
C TYR A 462 -28.02 43.16 -42.56
#